data_AF-A0A4S0RFE8-F1
#
_entry.id   AF-A0A4S0RFE8-F1
#
_cell.length_a   1.000
_cell.length_b   1.000
_cell.length_c   1.000
_cell.angle_alpha   90.00
_cell.angle_beta   90.00
_cell.angle_gamma   90.00
#
_symmetry.space_group_name_H-M   'P 1'
#
loop_
_entity.id
_entity.type
_entity.pdbx_description
1 polymer ?
#
loop_
_entity_poly.entity_id
_entity_poly.type
_entity_poly.pdbx_seq_one_letter_code
_entity_poly.pdbx_strand_id
1 'polypeptide(L)'
;NSTTELFEPRAVQTVTVRVPISFALLVLVPALPDLARALPRIQLDVVTIHRPADYDQPGSTLDIRFGNGNFPGREADRLTVERLVPVASPALAGNADWTSLPLLLVAGAREMWAEWFSAAGVPGHTGRSH
;
A
#
# COMPACT_ATOMS: atom_id res chain seq x y z
N ASN A 1 38.64 34.28 7.71
CA ASN A 1 37.78 33.14 8.07
C ASN A 1 36.41 33.60 8.56
N SER A 2 35.44 33.99 7.71
CA SER A 2 34.04 34.15 8.21
C SER A 2 32.88 34.39 7.21
N THR A 3 33.04 34.42 5.88
CA THR A 3 31.90 34.77 4.98
C THR A 3 31.56 33.76 3.89
N THR A 4 32.18 32.58 3.87
CA THR A 4 31.98 31.62 2.76
C THR A 4 30.90 30.56 3.00
N GLU A 5 30.33 30.44 4.22
CA GLU A 5 29.31 29.41 4.52
C GLU A 5 27.86 29.80 4.13
N LEU A 6 27.64 31.01 3.60
CA LEU A 6 26.30 31.52 3.29
C LEU A 6 25.72 31.09 1.93
N PHE A 7 26.49 30.37 1.11
CA PHE A 7 26.09 29.98 -0.26
C PHE A 7 26.40 28.53 -0.61
N GLU A 8 26.41 27.61 0.36
CA GLU A 8 26.24 26.21 -0.04
C GLU A 8 24.81 26.02 -0.56
N PRO A 9 24.62 25.46 -1.77
CA PRO A 9 23.31 24.99 -2.20
C PRO A 9 22.85 24.00 -1.13
N ARG A 10 21.82 24.36 -0.36
CA ARG A 10 21.34 23.49 0.73
C ARG A 10 20.94 22.16 0.12
N ALA A 11 21.74 21.12 0.39
CA ALA A 11 21.71 19.87 -0.35
C ALA A 11 20.30 19.26 -0.41
N VAL A 12 19.88 18.83 -1.59
CA VAL A 12 18.66 18.04 -1.77
C VAL A 12 18.92 16.68 -1.11
N GLN A 13 18.06 16.31 -0.17
CA GLN A 13 18.14 15.02 0.49
C GLN A 13 17.28 14.01 -0.28
N THR A 14 17.89 12.91 -0.72
CA THR A 14 17.12 11.78 -1.26
C THR A 14 16.55 10.94 -0.13
N VAL A 15 15.26 10.67 -0.18
CA VAL A 15 14.56 9.78 0.74
C VAL A 15 13.94 8.65 -0.07
N THR A 16 14.44 7.43 0.13
CA THR A 16 13.86 6.23 -0.45
C THR A 16 12.67 5.77 0.40
N VAL A 17 11.50 5.68 -0.22
CA VAL A 17 10.28 5.13 0.37
C VAL A 17 9.91 3.82 -0.32
N ARG A 18 9.70 2.79 0.48
CA ARG A 18 9.20 1.51 -0.01
C ARG A 18 7.70 1.41 0.21
N VAL A 19 6.94 1.01 -0.80
CA VAL A 19 5.46 1.12 -0.75
C VAL A 19 4.77 0.06 -1.62
N PRO A 20 3.64 -0.53 -1.20
CA PRO A 20 2.82 -1.38 -2.05
C PRO A 20 2.47 -0.71 -3.37
N ILE A 21 2.58 -1.45 -4.48
CA ILE A 21 2.33 -0.89 -5.82
C ILE A 21 0.97 -0.20 -5.96
N SER A 22 -0.07 -0.76 -5.33
CA SER A 22 -1.41 -0.17 -5.33
C SER A 22 -1.45 1.19 -4.62
N PHE A 23 -0.80 1.31 -3.47
CA PHE A 23 -0.73 2.56 -2.72
C PHE A 23 0.11 3.62 -3.46
N ALA A 24 1.22 3.20 -4.08
CA ALA A 24 2.04 4.08 -4.89
C ALA A 24 1.20 4.73 -6.01
N LEU A 25 0.45 3.92 -6.76
CA LEU A 25 -0.32 4.38 -7.91
C LEU A 25 -1.59 5.16 -7.51
N LEU A 26 -2.31 4.71 -6.49
CA LEU A 26 -3.63 5.26 -6.15
C LEU A 26 -3.58 6.42 -5.16
N VAL A 27 -2.50 6.55 -4.39
CA VAL A 27 -2.39 7.55 -3.32
C VAL A 27 -1.17 8.44 -3.52
N LEU A 28 0.04 7.86 -3.67
CA LEU A 28 1.27 8.64 -3.71
C LEU A 28 1.41 9.46 -5.00
N VAL A 29 1.24 8.83 -6.17
CA VAL A 29 1.37 9.50 -7.48
C VAL A 29 0.43 10.71 -7.61
N PRO A 30 -0.88 10.61 -7.29
CA PRO A 30 -1.77 11.77 -7.29
C PRO A 30 -1.35 12.89 -6.33
N ALA A 31 -0.70 12.56 -5.21
CA ALA A 31 -0.24 13.50 -4.20
C ALA A 31 1.16 14.11 -4.49
N LEU A 32 1.88 13.63 -5.50
CA LEU A 32 3.24 14.10 -5.81
C LEU A 32 3.35 15.64 -5.99
N PRO A 33 2.41 16.34 -6.66
CA PRO A 33 2.49 17.79 -6.78
C PRO A 33 2.44 18.50 -5.42
N ASP A 34 1.61 18.00 -4.50
CA ASP A 34 1.47 18.57 -3.16
C ASP A 34 2.69 18.27 -2.29
N LEU A 35 3.21 17.04 -2.38
CA LEU A 35 4.44 16.64 -1.71
C LEU A 35 5.64 17.45 -2.20
N ALA A 36 5.77 17.68 -3.51
CA ALA A 36 6.85 18.49 -4.07
C ALA A 36 6.81 19.94 -3.56
N ARG A 37 5.62 20.51 -3.36
CA ARG A 37 5.45 21.85 -2.78
C ARG A 37 5.74 21.87 -1.27
N ALA A 38 5.29 20.86 -0.54
CA ALA A 38 5.47 20.78 0.91
C ALA A 38 6.91 20.42 1.32
N LEU A 39 7.61 19.65 0.49
CA LEU A 39 8.95 19.12 0.76
C LEU A 39 9.94 19.53 -0.35
N PRO A 40 10.16 20.83 -0.59
CA PRO A 40 10.92 21.32 -1.76
C PRO A 40 12.41 20.96 -1.76
N ARG A 41 12.93 20.39 -0.65
CA ARG A 41 14.33 19.96 -0.50
C ARG A 41 14.48 18.44 -0.41
N ILE A 42 13.41 17.70 -0.68
CA ILE A 42 13.41 16.23 -0.63
C ILE A 42 13.19 15.70 -2.04
N GLN A 43 14.10 14.84 -2.48
CA GLN A 43 13.88 13.98 -3.65
C GLN A 43 13.33 12.64 -3.14
N LEU A 44 12.11 12.29 -3.55
CA LEU A 44 11.53 10.99 -3.22
C LEU A 44 11.99 9.95 -4.24
N ASP A 45 12.65 8.90 -3.77
CA ASP A 45 12.95 7.69 -4.53
C ASP A 45 11.95 6.60 -4.13
N VAL A 46 11.18 6.09 -5.09
CA VAL A 46 10.04 5.20 -4.80
C VAL A 46 10.37 3.78 -5.24
N VAL A 47 10.44 2.88 -4.27
CA VAL A 47 10.63 1.44 -4.50
C VAL A 47 9.33 0.72 -4.22
N THR A 48 8.85 -0.07 -5.17
CA THR A 48 7.57 -0.77 -5.01
C THR A 48 7.76 -2.12 -4.33
N ILE A 49 6.83 -2.46 -3.42
CA ILE A 49 6.78 -3.73 -2.72
C ILE A 49 5.69 -4.58 -3.37
N HIS A 50 6.02 -5.83 -3.69
CA HIS A 50 5.10 -6.75 -4.37
C HIS A 50 4.54 -7.81 -3.44
N ARG A 51 5.32 -8.27 -2.45
CA ARG A 51 4.88 -9.30 -1.50
C ARG A 51 5.21 -8.89 -0.07
N PRO A 52 4.41 -9.32 0.93
CA PRO A 52 4.74 -9.08 2.33
C PRO A 52 6.12 -9.59 2.75
N ALA A 53 6.60 -10.68 2.14
CA ALA A 53 7.94 -11.21 2.38
C ALA A 53 9.07 -10.23 2.00
N ASP A 54 8.79 -9.24 1.15
CA ASP A 54 9.79 -8.24 0.78
C ASP A 54 9.96 -7.18 1.90
N TYR A 55 9.11 -7.14 2.92
CA TYR A 55 9.17 -6.13 3.99
C TYR A 55 10.46 -6.20 4.83
N ASP A 56 11.14 -7.34 4.92
CA ASP A 56 12.32 -7.49 5.81
C ASP A 56 13.67 -7.18 5.14
N GLN A 57 13.66 -6.53 3.97
CA GLN A 57 14.91 -6.14 3.32
C GLN A 57 15.70 -5.11 4.17
N PRO A 58 16.97 -5.39 4.51
CA PRO A 58 17.80 -4.49 5.28
C PRO A 58 18.10 -3.20 4.51
N GLY A 59 18.16 -2.08 5.22
CA GLY A 59 18.51 -0.77 4.65
C GLY A 59 17.34 0.15 4.30
N SER A 60 16.08 -0.26 4.53
CA SER A 60 14.95 0.65 4.34
C SER A 60 14.77 1.58 5.53
N THR A 61 14.80 2.89 5.28
CA THR A 61 14.58 3.92 6.31
C THR A 61 13.10 4.24 6.49
N LEU A 62 12.30 4.09 5.42
CA LEU A 62 10.88 4.41 5.42
C LEU A 62 10.08 3.45 4.55
N ASP A 63 9.07 2.83 5.16
CA ASP A 63 8.16 1.90 4.50
C ASP A 63 6.71 2.31 4.76
N ILE A 64 5.90 2.33 3.70
CA ILE A 64 4.45 2.26 3.80
C ILE A 64 4.09 0.79 3.68
N ARG A 65 3.32 0.26 4.63
CA ARG A 65 2.97 -1.17 4.67
C ARG A 65 1.50 -1.35 4.98
N PHE A 66 0.89 -2.39 4.42
CA PHE A 66 -0.38 -2.89 4.93
C PHE A 66 -0.12 -3.83 6.11
N GLY A 67 -0.83 -3.62 7.22
CA GLY A 67 -0.61 -4.40 8.44
C GLY A 67 -1.40 -3.87 9.62
N ASN A 68 -1.23 -4.51 10.77
CA ASN A 68 -1.80 -4.11 12.04
C ASN A 68 -0.90 -3.13 12.83
N GLY A 69 0.21 -2.68 12.22
CA GLY A 69 1.22 -1.83 12.86
C GLY A 69 2.23 -2.57 13.74
N ASN A 70 2.08 -3.88 13.97
CA ASN A 70 3.04 -4.66 14.75
C ASN A 70 4.18 -5.14 13.86
N PHE A 71 5.19 -4.27 13.68
CA PHE A 71 6.39 -4.58 12.90
C PHE A 71 7.61 -4.62 13.83
N PRO A 72 8.18 -5.80 14.12
CA PRO A 72 9.32 -5.92 15.03
C PRO A 72 10.48 -5.01 14.65
N GLY A 73 10.99 -4.25 15.62
CA GLY A 73 12.12 -3.32 15.41
C GLY A 73 11.78 -2.07 14.60
N ARG A 74 10.49 -1.76 14.39
CA ARG A 74 10.03 -0.57 13.66
C ARG A 74 9.00 0.20 14.49
N GLU A 75 9.02 1.52 14.35
CA GLU A 75 7.91 2.37 14.75
C GLU A 75 6.92 2.47 13.59
N ALA A 76 5.63 2.51 13.90
CA ALA A 76 4.57 2.49 12.88
C ALA A 76 3.44 3.45 13.23
N ASP A 77 3.22 4.42 12.35
CA ASP A 77 2.08 5.31 12.40
C ASP A 77 1.01 4.88 11.39
N ARG A 78 -0.25 4.86 11.85
CA ARG A 78 -1.37 4.50 10.97
C ARG A 78 -1.72 5.66 10.04
N LEU A 79 -1.50 5.47 8.73
CA LEU A 79 -1.86 6.45 7.70
C LEU A 79 -3.35 6.44 7.35
N THR A 80 -3.95 5.26 7.27
CA THR A 80 -5.36 5.08 6.88
C THR A 80 -5.87 3.71 7.33
N VAL A 81 -7.14 3.42 7.03
CA VAL A 81 -7.78 2.12 7.23
C VAL A 81 -8.16 1.57 5.86
N GLU A 82 -7.78 0.33 5.59
CA GLU A 82 -8.17 -0.40 4.39
C GLU A 82 -9.59 -0.96 4.55
N ARG A 83 -10.38 -0.87 3.47
CA ARG A 83 -11.68 -1.53 3.38
C ARG A 83 -11.73 -2.31 2.07
N LEU A 84 -11.81 -3.64 2.18
CA LEU A 84 -11.96 -4.50 1.01
C LEU A 84 -13.43 -4.63 0.62
N VAL A 85 -13.69 -4.48 -0.68
CA VAL A 85 -15.01 -4.64 -1.27
C VAL A 85 -14.94 -5.58 -2.48
N PRO A 86 -15.93 -6.47 -2.69
CA PRO A 86 -16.05 -7.25 -3.91
C PRO A 86 -16.28 -6.31 -5.07
N VAL A 87 -15.55 -6.53 -6.17
CA VAL A 87 -15.74 -5.80 -7.41
C VAL A 87 -15.97 -6.78 -8.55
N ALA A 88 -16.88 -6.42 -9.44
CA ALA A 88 -17.22 -7.20 -10.63
C ALA A 88 -17.49 -6.25 -11.79
N SER A 89 -17.46 -6.77 -13.02
CA SER A 89 -17.90 -5.99 -14.18
C SER A 89 -19.39 -5.66 -14.06
N PRO A 90 -19.88 -4.56 -14.66
CA PRO A 90 -21.29 -4.19 -14.58
C PRO A 90 -22.25 -5.29 -15.04
N ALA A 91 -21.85 -6.09 -16.04
CA ALA A 91 -22.64 -7.20 -16.55
C ALA A 91 -22.81 -8.34 -15.53
N LEU A 92 -21.85 -8.54 -14.64
CA LEU A 92 -21.89 -9.56 -13.58
C LEU A 92 -22.56 -9.05 -12.31
N ALA A 93 -22.41 -7.76 -12.00
CA ALA A 93 -23.01 -7.15 -10.82
C ALA A 93 -24.56 -7.18 -10.82
N GLY A 94 -25.18 -7.30 -12.00
CA GLY A 94 -26.63 -7.46 -12.14
C GLY A 94 -27.16 -8.86 -11.81
N ASN A 95 -26.28 -9.86 -11.59
CA ASN A 95 -26.70 -11.19 -11.17
C ASN A 95 -26.83 -11.24 -9.63
N ALA A 96 -28.00 -11.66 -9.14
CA ALA A 96 -28.33 -11.64 -7.71
C ALA A 96 -27.46 -12.59 -6.86
N ASP A 97 -26.84 -13.61 -7.46
CA ASP A 97 -25.93 -14.53 -6.77
C ASP A 97 -24.51 -14.44 -7.33
N TRP A 98 -23.83 -13.34 -7.03
CA TRP A 98 -22.40 -13.21 -7.35
C TRP A 98 -21.54 -14.17 -6.52
N THR A 99 -22.04 -14.66 -5.38
CA THR A 99 -21.29 -15.52 -4.45
C THR A 99 -21.09 -16.94 -4.97
N SER A 100 -21.77 -17.34 -6.05
CA SER A 100 -21.52 -18.59 -6.77
C SER A 100 -20.62 -18.43 -8.00
N LEU A 101 -20.24 -17.20 -8.36
CA LEU A 101 -19.37 -16.94 -9.51
C LEU A 101 -17.89 -17.20 -9.18
N PRO A 102 -17.05 -17.57 -10.17
CA PRO A 102 -15.62 -17.76 -9.97
C PRO A 102 -14.96 -16.53 -9.32
N LEU A 103 -14.31 -16.76 -8.18
CA LEU A 103 -13.61 -15.71 -7.44
C LEU A 103 -12.15 -15.61 -7.88
N LEU A 104 -11.73 -14.39 -8.21
CA LEU A 104 -10.34 -14.07 -8.53
C LEU A 104 -9.50 -14.06 -7.25
N LEU A 105 -8.42 -14.83 -7.27
CA LEU A 105 -7.43 -14.86 -6.20
C LEU A 105 -6.18 -14.11 -6.65
N VAL A 106 -5.72 -13.17 -5.83
CA VAL A 106 -4.46 -12.48 -6.05
C VAL A 106 -3.39 -13.21 -5.25
N ALA A 107 -2.42 -13.81 -5.96
CA ALA A 107 -1.32 -14.49 -5.31
C ALA A 107 -0.54 -13.52 -4.42
N GLY A 108 -0.35 -13.89 -3.14
CA GLY A 108 0.32 -13.04 -2.16
C GLY A 108 -0.55 -11.92 -1.58
N ALA A 109 -1.86 -11.89 -1.87
CA ALA A 109 -2.80 -11.05 -1.14
C ALA A 109 -2.82 -11.45 0.34
N ARG A 110 -2.91 -10.43 1.20
CA ARG A 110 -2.91 -10.60 2.66
C ARG A 110 -4.22 -11.21 3.14
N GLU A 111 -5.33 -10.74 2.59
CA GLU A 111 -6.68 -11.13 2.98
C GLU A 111 -7.32 -11.87 1.80
N MET A 112 -7.76 -13.10 2.07
CA MET A 112 -8.41 -13.95 1.06
C MET A 112 -9.94 -13.94 1.23
N TRP A 113 -10.65 -14.40 0.20
CA TRP A 113 -12.12 -14.42 0.19
C TRP A 113 -12.75 -15.06 1.44
N ALA A 114 -12.14 -16.09 2.03
CA ALA A 114 -12.64 -16.71 3.24
C ALA A 114 -12.74 -15.72 4.43
N GLU A 115 -11.70 -14.91 4.63
CA GLU A 115 -11.66 -13.88 5.67
C GLU A 115 -12.67 -12.78 5.37
N TRP A 116 -12.77 -12.38 4.10
CA TRP A 116 -13.75 -11.39 3.68
C TRP A 116 -15.19 -11.84 3.91
N PHE A 117 -15.56 -13.07 3.51
CA PHE A 117 -16.90 -13.63 3.73
C PHE A 117 -17.24 -13.70 5.22
N SER A 118 -16.29 -14.16 6.04
CA SER A 118 -16.44 -14.21 7.49
C SER A 118 -16.68 -12.82 8.08
N ALA A 119 -15.93 -11.81 7.65
CA ALA A 119 -16.08 -10.42 8.13
C ALA A 119 -17.38 -9.77 7.64
N ALA A 120 -17.85 -10.12 6.44
CA ALA A 120 -19.08 -9.60 5.86
C ALA A 120 -20.36 -10.29 6.37
N GLY A 121 -20.24 -11.42 7.08
CA GLY A 121 -21.39 -12.22 7.51
C GLY A 121 -22.14 -12.87 6.34
N VAL A 122 -21.47 -13.07 5.20
CA VAL A 122 -22.04 -13.67 3.99
C VAL A 122 -21.64 -15.14 3.93
N PRO A 123 -22.55 -16.07 3.58
CA PRO A 123 -22.19 -17.46 3.36
C PRO A 123 -21.03 -17.57 2.36
N GLY A 124 -20.02 -18.39 2.70
CA GLY A 124 -18.83 -18.55 1.87
C GLY A 124 -19.12 -19.07 0.46
N HIS A 125 -18.11 -19.02 -0.41
CA HIS A 125 -18.22 -19.45 -1.79
C HIS A 125 -18.54 -20.95 -1.90
N THR A 126 -19.66 -21.28 -2.56
CA THR A 126 -20.20 -22.65 -2.63
C THR A 126 -19.35 -23.65 -3.42
N GLY A 127 -18.42 -23.16 -4.26
CA GLY A 127 -17.59 -23.99 -5.16
C GLY A 127 -16.15 -24.25 -4.70
N ARG A 128 -15.72 -23.71 -3.55
CA ARG A 128 -14.36 -23.93 -3.02
C ARG A 128 -14.39 -24.22 -1.53
N SER A 129 -14.44 -25.50 -1.18
CA SER A 129 -13.87 -25.97 0.09
C SER A 129 -12.36 -25.86 -0.05
N HIS A 130 -11.76 -24.99 0.77
CA HIS A 130 -10.32 -24.86 1.11
C HIS A 130 -9.30 -25.60 0.22
#